data_AF-A0A851G9U9-F1
#
_entry.id   AF-A0A851G9U9-F1
#
_cell.length_a   1.000
_cell.length_b   1.000
_cell.length_c   1.000
_cell.angle_alpha   90.00
_cell.angle_beta   90.00
_cell.angle_gamma   90.00
#
_symmetry.space_group_name_H-M   'P 1'
#
loop_
_entity.id
_entity.type
_entity.pdbx_description
1 polymer ?
#
loop_
_entity_poly.entity_id
_entity_poly.type
_entity_poly.pdbx_seq_one_letter_code
_entity_poly.pdbx_strand_id
1 'polypeptide(L)'
;MKTNKFNKLVSIRQCVAASILASSSLAGAATITWTGAGNGISLFETNNWDNPGGVISVSNFKDVPVPHDFVINDGAATVGGTGGVSGTLDLDGTGTITVSAGAFKLGAGAIIKDGSATFANTTGSNSQLQGVFDNVDAYSGWGTGLIGGLALTNGSTFDTGWFFSGSAVTSSLDAGSILTIREDASGSYGSNIVDFLDTNSMIVYSNVNRTIAEVTSEHLPNFTVNGAPAVVGSNINIYTNGSGLTTVQAIPEPSSLALLGLGGIALILRRRK
;
A
#
# COMPACT_ATOMS: atom_id res chain seq x y z
N MET A 1 12.18 71.62 -39.84
CA MET A 1 13.30 71.31 -40.75
C MET A 1 14.15 70.21 -40.10
N LYS A 2 14.16 69.02 -40.72
CA LYS A 2 15.16 67.93 -40.66
C LYS A 2 15.56 67.27 -39.31
N THR A 3 14.92 66.10 -39.08
CA THR A 3 15.50 64.75 -38.78
C THR A 3 16.57 64.56 -37.69
N ASN A 4 16.25 63.70 -36.71
CA ASN A 4 17.17 62.72 -36.10
C ASN A 4 16.35 61.48 -35.68
N LYS A 5 16.35 60.39 -36.47
CA LYS A 5 17.24 59.21 -36.34
C LYS A 5 17.30 58.61 -34.93
N PHE A 6 16.25 57.89 -34.53
CA PHE A 6 16.31 56.88 -33.46
C PHE A 6 15.43 55.64 -33.73
N ASN A 7 15.28 55.27 -35.00
CA ASN A 7 14.68 53.98 -35.41
C ASN A 7 15.78 53.06 -35.94
N LYS A 8 16.55 52.45 -35.04
CA LYS A 8 17.36 51.24 -35.28
C LYS A 8 17.96 50.85 -33.93
N LEU A 9 17.79 49.57 -33.56
CA LEU A 9 18.26 48.93 -32.30
C LEU A 9 17.23 48.85 -31.17
N VAL A 10 16.11 48.15 -31.39
CA VAL A 10 15.69 47.05 -30.49
C VAL A 10 15.03 45.95 -31.34
N SER A 11 15.75 45.51 -32.39
CA SER A 11 15.60 44.15 -32.90
C SER A 11 16.56 43.32 -32.06
N ILE A 12 16.03 42.56 -31.11
CA ILE A 12 16.56 41.43 -30.31
C ILE A 12 15.66 41.34 -29.06
N ARG A 13 14.37 41.04 -29.28
CA ARG A 13 13.49 40.43 -28.27
C ARG A 13 12.85 39.15 -28.81
N GLN A 14 13.54 38.51 -29.76
CA GLN A 14 13.51 37.06 -29.88
C GLN A 14 14.65 36.53 -29.00
N CYS A 15 14.52 36.71 -27.69
CA CYS A 15 15.15 35.76 -26.79
C CYS A 15 14.42 34.45 -27.05
N VAL A 16 15.02 33.65 -27.93
CA VAL A 16 15.20 32.21 -27.78
C VAL A 16 14.53 31.73 -26.48
N ALA A 17 13.23 31.49 -26.56
CA ALA A 17 12.63 30.44 -25.76
C ALA A 17 13.23 29.17 -26.36
N ALA A 18 14.46 28.86 -25.96
CA ALA A 18 14.92 27.50 -25.92
C ALA A 18 13.92 26.82 -25.01
N SER A 19 12.87 26.27 -25.62
CA SER A 19 12.15 25.14 -25.08
C SER A 19 13.24 24.12 -24.83
N ILE A 20 13.81 24.14 -23.62
CA ILE A 20 14.39 22.96 -23.02
C ILE A 20 13.20 22.02 -22.95
N LEU A 21 12.96 21.29 -24.06
CA LEU A 21 12.44 19.95 -23.96
C LEU A 21 13.49 19.25 -23.12
N ALA A 22 13.31 19.34 -21.80
CA ALA A 22 13.74 18.29 -20.91
C ALA A 22 12.93 17.10 -21.39
N SER A 23 13.47 16.41 -22.40
CA SER A 23 13.23 15.00 -22.60
C SER A 23 13.80 14.34 -21.36
N SER A 24 13.08 14.47 -20.23
CA SER A 24 13.10 13.44 -19.22
C SER A 24 12.58 12.22 -19.96
N SER A 25 13.48 11.51 -20.64
CA SER A 25 13.28 10.10 -20.89
C SER A 25 12.92 9.56 -19.52
N LEU A 26 11.64 9.27 -19.32
CA LEU A 26 11.20 8.34 -18.31
C LEU A 26 11.99 7.08 -18.65
N ALA A 27 13.18 6.96 -18.06
CA ALA A 27 13.87 5.69 -18.00
C ALA A 27 12.89 4.84 -17.21
N GLY A 28 12.07 4.06 -17.93
CA GLY A 28 11.20 3.09 -17.29
C GLY A 28 12.07 2.29 -16.34
N ALA A 29 11.61 2.10 -15.11
CA ALA A 29 12.31 1.26 -14.16
C ALA A 29 12.66 -0.05 -14.86
N ALA A 30 13.90 -0.49 -14.72
CA ALA A 30 14.34 -1.71 -15.33
C ALA A 30 13.46 -2.86 -14.81
N THR A 31 12.82 -3.59 -15.73
CA THR A 31 12.08 -4.79 -15.36
C THR A 31 13.05 -5.92 -15.10
N ILE A 32 12.90 -6.57 -13.95
CA ILE A 32 13.70 -7.68 -13.45
C ILE A 32 12.74 -8.84 -13.17
N THR A 33 12.89 -9.92 -13.90
CA THR A 33 12.04 -11.11 -13.83
C THR A 33 12.67 -12.17 -12.94
N TRP A 34 11.83 -12.79 -12.11
CA TRP A 34 12.20 -13.96 -11.34
C TRP A 34 12.49 -15.15 -12.25
N THR A 35 13.68 -15.71 -12.12
CA THR A 35 14.12 -16.94 -12.80
C THR A 35 14.21 -18.12 -11.85
N GLY A 36 14.37 -17.86 -10.55
CA GLY A 36 14.63 -18.90 -9.56
C GLY A 36 15.95 -19.67 -9.77
N ALA A 37 16.88 -19.14 -10.60
CA ALA A 37 18.11 -19.86 -10.97
C ALA A 37 19.16 -19.97 -9.84
N GLY A 38 19.01 -19.21 -8.76
CA GLY A 38 19.78 -19.34 -7.52
C GLY A 38 19.21 -20.43 -6.61
N ASN A 39 18.91 -20.10 -5.36
CA ASN A 39 18.22 -21.03 -4.46
C ASN A 39 16.72 -21.23 -4.76
N GLY A 40 16.13 -20.44 -5.66
CA GLY A 40 14.71 -20.52 -6.03
C GLY A 40 13.73 -20.14 -4.90
N ILE A 41 14.21 -19.53 -3.82
CA ILE A 41 13.43 -19.25 -2.60
C ILE A 41 13.57 -17.79 -2.16
N SER A 42 14.78 -17.25 -2.06
CA SER A 42 15.03 -15.94 -1.49
C SER A 42 14.73 -14.82 -2.47
N LEU A 43 13.86 -13.89 -2.10
CA LEU A 43 13.61 -12.66 -2.87
C LEU A 43 14.89 -11.83 -3.05
N PHE A 44 15.79 -11.85 -2.06
CA PHE A 44 16.94 -10.95 -2.03
C PHE A 44 18.19 -11.52 -2.68
N GLU A 45 18.17 -12.79 -3.10
CA GLU A 45 19.32 -13.38 -3.80
C GLU A 45 19.29 -13.00 -5.27
N THR A 46 20.31 -12.26 -5.72
CA THR A 46 20.40 -11.77 -7.10
C THR A 46 20.37 -12.87 -8.15
N ASN A 47 20.87 -14.06 -7.84
CA ASN A 47 20.88 -15.19 -8.77
C ASN A 47 19.47 -15.72 -9.08
N ASN A 48 18.46 -15.36 -8.29
CA ASN A 48 17.07 -15.71 -8.57
C ASN A 48 16.40 -14.77 -9.58
N TRP A 49 17.11 -13.74 -10.05
CA TRP A 49 16.58 -12.72 -10.95
C TRP A 49 17.35 -12.71 -12.28
N ASP A 50 16.65 -12.39 -13.36
CA ASP A 50 17.30 -12.10 -14.63
C ASP A 50 17.94 -10.69 -14.58
N ASN A 51 18.88 -10.43 -15.49
CA ASN A 51 19.56 -9.13 -15.61
C ASN A 51 19.39 -8.47 -17.01
N PRO A 52 18.23 -8.54 -17.69
CA PRO A 52 18.09 -7.98 -19.02
C PRO A 52 17.94 -6.46 -19.02
N GLY A 53 17.67 -5.82 -17.88
CA GLY A 53 17.36 -4.38 -17.81
C GLY A 53 18.14 -3.54 -16.79
N GLY A 54 18.78 -4.14 -15.78
CA GLY A 54 19.42 -3.39 -14.70
C GLY A 54 20.20 -4.28 -13.75
N VAL A 55 21.43 -3.87 -13.42
CA VAL A 55 22.29 -4.62 -12.51
C VAL A 55 21.81 -4.38 -11.08
N ILE A 56 21.22 -5.41 -10.46
CA ILE A 56 21.17 -5.45 -8.99
C ILE A 56 22.63 -5.59 -8.51
N SER A 57 23.25 -4.45 -8.22
CA SER A 57 24.69 -4.33 -7.99
C SER A 57 25.16 -4.91 -6.66
N VAL A 58 24.23 -5.37 -5.83
CA VAL A 58 24.48 -5.95 -4.52
C VAL A 58 24.01 -7.41 -4.52
N SER A 59 24.84 -8.34 -4.06
CA SER A 59 24.50 -9.77 -3.98
C SER A 59 23.31 -10.08 -3.07
N ASN A 60 22.94 -9.11 -2.23
CA ASN A 60 21.76 -9.11 -1.39
C ASN A 60 21.26 -7.67 -1.30
N PHE A 61 20.07 -7.41 -1.84
CA PHE A 61 19.44 -6.08 -1.83
C PHE A 61 18.40 -5.92 -0.73
N LYS A 62 18.41 -6.81 0.26
CA LYS A 62 17.65 -6.63 1.49
C LYS A 62 18.03 -5.30 2.15
N ASP A 63 17.02 -4.52 2.52
CA ASP A 63 17.16 -3.23 3.19
C ASP A 63 17.95 -2.17 2.37
N VAL A 64 17.99 -2.33 1.04
CA VAL A 64 18.59 -1.37 0.09
C VAL A 64 17.48 -0.86 -0.84
N PRO A 65 17.36 0.46 -1.09
CA PRO A 65 16.42 0.99 -2.09
C PRO A 65 16.72 0.45 -3.49
N VAL A 66 15.71 -0.11 -4.15
CA VAL A 66 15.84 -0.67 -5.50
C VAL A 66 14.73 -0.14 -6.41
N PRO A 67 15.00 0.89 -7.24
CA PRO A 67 14.03 1.47 -8.16
C PRO A 67 13.86 0.58 -9.42
N HIS A 68 13.39 -0.65 -9.22
CA HIS A 68 13.21 -1.65 -10.27
C HIS A 68 11.80 -2.23 -10.24
N ASP A 69 11.37 -2.72 -11.41
CA ASP A 69 10.10 -3.42 -11.55
C ASP A 69 10.37 -4.93 -11.44
N PHE A 70 10.12 -5.50 -10.28
CA PHE A 70 10.24 -6.93 -10.04
C PHE A 70 9.02 -7.67 -10.58
N VAL A 71 9.24 -8.74 -11.33
CA VAL A 71 8.15 -9.52 -11.93
C VAL A 71 8.36 -11.01 -11.65
N ILE A 72 7.38 -11.65 -10.99
CA ILE A 72 7.34 -13.09 -10.73
C ILE A 72 6.20 -13.69 -11.56
N ASN A 73 6.57 -14.33 -12.68
CA ASN A 73 5.62 -14.95 -13.63
C ASN A 73 5.63 -16.49 -13.59
N ASP A 74 6.42 -17.09 -12.71
CA ASP A 74 6.63 -18.54 -12.71
C ASP A 74 5.56 -19.27 -11.88
N GLY A 75 4.70 -20.01 -12.57
CA GLY A 75 3.63 -20.82 -11.98
C GLY A 75 4.11 -21.96 -11.06
N ALA A 76 5.39 -22.34 -11.09
CA ALA A 76 5.93 -23.40 -10.23
C ALA A 76 6.80 -22.87 -9.06
N ALA A 77 7.21 -21.60 -9.08
CA ALA A 77 8.06 -21.05 -8.04
C ALA A 77 7.29 -20.86 -6.73
N THR A 78 7.92 -21.24 -5.61
CA THR A 78 7.49 -20.87 -4.25
C THR A 78 8.45 -19.84 -3.69
N VAL A 79 8.28 -18.58 -4.09
CA VAL A 79 9.08 -17.48 -3.54
C VAL A 79 8.79 -17.40 -2.03
N GLY A 80 9.84 -17.43 -1.22
CA GLY A 80 9.75 -17.50 0.25
C GLY A 80 9.69 -18.92 0.84
N GLY A 81 9.58 -19.98 0.03
CA GLY A 81 9.67 -21.36 0.51
C GLY A 81 8.57 -21.75 1.51
N THR A 82 8.93 -22.41 2.62
CA THR A 82 7.97 -22.80 3.67
C THR A 82 7.75 -21.72 4.72
N GLY A 83 8.78 -20.93 5.05
CA GLY A 83 8.75 -19.91 6.10
C GLY A 83 8.38 -18.50 5.65
N GLY A 84 8.29 -18.28 4.33
CA GLY A 84 8.15 -16.95 3.74
C GLY A 84 9.47 -16.18 3.67
N VAL A 85 9.49 -15.16 2.83
CA VAL A 85 10.60 -14.20 2.71
C VAL A 85 10.64 -13.33 3.98
N SER A 86 11.82 -13.02 4.53
CA SER A 86 11.96 -12.09 5.66
C SER A 86 12.98 -10.98 5.38
N GLY A 87 12.66 -9.74 5.76
CA GLY A 87 13.45 -8.56 5.45
C GLY A 87 12.66 -7.48 4.71
N THR A 88 13.32 -6.37 4.39
CA THR A 88 12.70 -5.24 3.68
C THR A 88 13.03 -5.28 2.20
N LEU A 89 11.99 -5.27 1.35
CA LEU A 89 12.06 -4.85 -0.04
C LEU A 89 11.67 -3.37 -0.11
N ASP A 90 12.65 -2.51 -0.37
CA ASP A 90 12.46 -1.08 -0.57
C ASP A 90 12.45 -0.77 -2.07
N LEU A 91 11.31 -0.28 -2.58
CA LEU A 91 11.09 -0.01 -4.00
C LEU A 91 11.45 1.44 -4.39
N ASP A 92 12.03 2.23 -3.48
CA ASP A 92 12.57 3.57 -3.73
C ASP A 92 11.55 4.57 -4.35
N GLY A 93 10.29 4.44 -3.97
CA GLY A 93 9.14 5.25 -4.40
C GLY A 93 8.69 5.06 -5.85
N THR A 94 9.43 4.31 -6.66
CA THR A 94 9.20 4.19 -8.12
C THR A 94 9.21 2.77 -8.65
N GLY A 95 9.79 1.84 -7.91
CA GLY A 95 9.80 0.42 -8.24
C GLY A 95 8.45 -0.23 -7.97
N THR A 96 8.26 -1.37 -8.61
CA THR A 96 7.08 -2.20 -8.43
C THR A 96 7.47 -3.65 -8.15
N ILE A 97 6.60 -4.40 -7.50
CA ILE A 97 6.67 -5.87 -7.49
C ILE A 97 5.35 -6.43 -8.01
N THR A 98 5.41 -7.23 -9.07
CA THR A 98 4.27 -7.91 -9.69
C THR A 98 4.44 -9.41 -9.55
N VAL A 99 3.48 -10.09 -8.94
CA VAL A 99 3.41 -11.56 -8.91
C VAL A 99 2.18 -11.98 -9.70
N SER A 100 2.35 -12.64 -10.84
CA SER A 100 1.25 -13.01 -11.75
C SER A 100 0.90 -14.50 -11.76
N ALA A 101 1.81 -15.34 -11.25
CA ALA A 101 1.63 -16.77 -11.10
C ALA A 101 2.56 -17.32 -9.99
N GLY A 102 2.22 -18.51 -9.47
CA GLY A 102 3.02 -19.22 -8.46
C GLY A 102 2.59 -18.93 -7.02
N ALA A 103 3.34 -19.48 -6.07
CA ALA A 103 3.15 -19.21 -4.65
C ALA A 103 4.15 -18.14 -4.19
N PHE A 104 3.65 -17.00 -3.74
CA PHE A 104 4.44 -15.96 -3.11
C PHE A 104 4.14 -15.91 -1.63
N LYS A 105 5.19 -16.00 -0.81
CA LYS A 105 5.06 -16.02 0.64
C LYS A 105 5.93 -14.97 1.28
N LEU A 106 5.30 -14.03 1.97
CA LEU A 106 5.98 -13.15 2.90
C LEU A 106 5.89 -13.77 4.29
N GLY A 107 7.03 -13.88 4.95
CA GLY A 107 7.15 -14.37 6.32
C GLY A 107 6.87 -13.26 7.32
N ALA A 108 6.72 -13.64 8.60
CA ALA A 108 6.56 -12.68 9.67
C ALA A 108 7.73 -11.67 9.70
N GLY A 109 7.40 -10.38 9.82
CA GLY A 109 8.39 -9.30 9.81
C GLY A 109 8.98 -8.95 8.45
N ALA A 110 8.43 -9.49 7.35
CA ALA A 110 8.70 -8.96 6.02
C ALA A 110 8.12 -7.55 5.87
N ILE A 111 8.82 -6.70 5.12
CA ILE A 111 8.37 -5.35 4.80
C ILE A 111 8.49 -5.16 3.30
N ILE A 112 7.43 -4.69 2.65
CA ILE A 112 7.50 -4.08 1.32
C ILE A 112 7.19 -2.61 1.51
N LYS A 113 8.07 -1.72 1.04
CA LYS A 113 7.87 -0.30 1.24
C LYS A 113 8.24 0.57 0.05
N ASP A 114 7.67 1.77 0.07
CA ASP A 114 7.98 2.87 -0.84
C ASP A 114 7.85 2.46 -2.31
N GLY A 115 6.65 2.12 -2.78
CA GLY A 115 6.43 1.75 -4.18
C GLY A 115 5.06 1.15 -4.44
N SER A 116 4.97 0.17 -5.34
CA SER A 116 3.71 -0.52 -5.64
C SER A 116 3.87 -2.04 -5.66
N ALA A 117 2.87 -2.78 -5.18
CA ALA A 117 2.98 -4.23 -5.06
C ALA A 117 1.71 -4.93 -5.52
N THR A 118 1.70 -5.44 -6.74
CA THR A 118 0.57 -6.16 -7.33
C THR A 118 0.76 -7.67 -7.24
N PHE A 119 -0.23 -8.38 -6.71
CA PHE A 119 -0.22 -9.84 -6.63
C PHE A 119 -1.47 -10.38 -7.31
N ALA A 120 -1.36 -10.66 -8.59
CA ALA A 120 -2.39 -11.30 -9.38
C ALA A 120 -2.23 -12.81 -9.29
N ASN A 121 -3.02 -13.45 -8.44
CA ASN A 121 -3.09 -14.91 -8.43
C ASN A 121 -4.13 -15.36 -9.48
N THR A 122 -3.64 -15.81 -10.63
CA THR A 122 -4.49 -16.20 -11.77
C THR A 122 -4.77 -17.71 -11.82
N THR A 123 -4.09 -18.52 -11.00
CA THR A 123 -4.08 -19.98 -11.13
C THR A 123 -4.62 -20.74 -9.92
N GLY A 124 -5.21 -20.06 -8.93
CA GLY A 124 -5.69 -20.71 -7.69
C GLY A 124 -4.55 -21.20 -6.78
N SER A 125 -3.34 -20.67 -6.96
CA SER A 125 -2.18 -20.98 -6.11
C SER A 125 -2.30 -20.27 -4.77
N ASN A 126 -1.65 -20.73 -3.70
CA ASN A 126 -1.76 -20.05 -2.41
C ASN A 126 -0.78 -18.88 -2.32
N SER A 127 -1.28 -17.64 -2.39
CA SER A 127 -0.51 -16.47 -1.93
C SER A 127 -0.66 -16.36 -0.41
N GLN A 128 0.45 -16.33 0.32
CA GLN A 128 0.45 -16.14 1.77
C GLN A 128 1.18 -14.84 2.08
N LEU A 129 0.42 -13.78 2.33
CA LEU A 129 0.98 -12.48 2.66
C LEU A 129 0.94 -12.32 4.17
N GLN A 130 2.10 -12.12 4.79
CA GLN A 130 2.25 -11.72 6.19
C GLN A 130 3.34 -10.66 6.25
N GLY A 131 3.13 -9.58 7.00
CA GLY A 131 4.13 -8.51 7.09
C GLY A 131 3.56 -7.10 7.06
N VAL A 132 4.45 -6.14 6.82
CA VAL A 132 4.16 -4.70 6.76
C VAL A 132 4.21 -4.23 5.31
N PHE A 133 3.17 -3.55 4.88
CA PHE A 133 3.11 -2.82 3.61
C PHE A 133 3.11 -1.33 3.94
N ASP A 134 4.19 -0.66 3.58
CA ASP A 134 4.46 0.71 4.03
C ASP A 134 4.59 1.66 2.84
N ASN A 135 3.69 2.61 2.68
CA ASN A 135 3.67 3.49 1.50
C ASN A 135 3.64 2.66 0.18
N VAL A 136 2.77 1.65 0.15
CA VAL A 136 2.59 0.75 -1.01
C VAL A 136 1.24 0.97 -1.66
N ASP A 137 1.27 1.25 -2.97
CA ASP A 137 0.07 1.30 -3.79
C ASP A 137 -0.25 -0.09 -4.40
N ALA A 138 -1.46 -0.58 -4.11
CA ALA A 138 -2.23 -1.59 -4.87
C ALA A 138 -1.73 -3.06 -4.96
N TYR A 139 -2.15 -3.87 -3.98
CA TYR A 139 -2.44 -5.30 -4.18
C TYR A 139 -3.79 -5.46 -4.93
N SER A 140 -3.85 -6.30 -5.98
CA SER A 140 -5.08 -6.66 -6.71
C SER A 140 -4.97 -8.11 -7.23
N GLY A 141 -5.76 -9.03 -6.65
CA GLY A 141 -5.77 -10.45 -7.04
C GLY A 141 -6.94 -11.29 -6.49
N TRP A 142 -7.17 -12.47 -7.07
CA TRP A 142 -8.19 -13.48 -6.70
C TRP A 142 -7.52 -14.82 -6.35
N GLY A 143 -8.13 -15.72 -5.56
CA GLY A 143 -7.52 -17.03 -5.21
C GLY A 143 -7.86 -17.60 -3.83
N THR A 144 -7.04 -18.52 -3.31
CA THR A 144 -7.18 -19.13 -1.97
C THR A 144 -5.89 -18.90 -1.18
N GLY A 145 -5.95 -18.55 0.10
CA GLY A 145 -4.72 -18.24 0.85
C GLY A 145 -4.95 -17.85 2.31
N LEU A 146 -3.89 -17.98 3.12
CA LEU A 146 -3.86 -17.53 4.51
C LEU A 146 -3.06 -16.22 4.55
N ILE A 147 -3.75 -15.11 4.77
CA ILE A 147 -3.09 -13.85 5.13
C ILE A 147 -2.83 -13.91 6.64
N GLY A 148 -1.58 -13.73 7.04
CA GLY A 148 -1.22 -13.55 8.45
C GLY A 148 -1.52 -12.13 8.91
N GLY A 149 -0.80 -11.64 9.92
CA GLY A 149 -0.93 -10.25 10.35
C GLY A 149 -0.50 -9.34 9.22
N LEU A 150 -1.42 -8.50 8.75
CA LEU A 150 -1.18 -7.49 7.72
C LEU A 150 -1.13 -6.12 8.41
N ALA A 151 -0.02 -5.40 8.30
CA ALA A 151 0.05 -4.01 8.71
C ALA A 151 0.11 -3.12 7.48
N LEU A 152 -0.90 -2.26 7.28
CA LEU A 152 -0.88 -1.20 6.27
C LEU A 152 -0.53 0.12 6.97
N THR A 153 0.56 0.74 6.55
CA THR A 153 1.09 1.99 7.15
C THR A 153 1.35 3.05 6.10
N ASN A 154 1.48 4.30 6.55
CA ASN A 154 1.80 5.47 5.71
C ASN A 154 0.92 5.60 4.45
N GLY A 155 -0.39 5.38 4.59
CA GLY A 155 -1.35 5.58 3.50
C GLY A 155 -1.41 4.43 2.48
N SER A 156 -0.81 3.28 2.78
CA SER A 156 -0.86 2.10 1.91
C SER A 156 -2.28 1.69 1.52
N THR A 157 -2.43 1.19 0.29
CA THR A 157 -3.70 0.69 -0.23
C THR A 157 -3.61 -0.80 -0.57
N PHE A 158 -4.59 -1.60 -0.13
CA PHE A 158 -4.62 -3.05 -0.35
C PHE A 158 -6.02 -3.50 -0.79
N ASP A 159 -6.17 -4.11 -1.96
CA ASP A 159 -7.47 -4.56 -2.51
C ASP A 159 -7.58 -6.09 -2.63
N THR A 160 -8.22 -6.73 -1.67
CA THR A 160 -8.27 -8.18 -1.54
C THR A 160 -9.64 -8.78 -1.83
N GLY A 161 -9.68 -9.86 -2.63
CA GLY A 161 -10.85 -10.71 -2.76
C GLY A 161 -11.06 -11.69 -1.60
N TRP A 162 -10.19 -11.63 -0.59
CA TRP A 162 -10.12 -12.57 0.52
C TRP A 162 -10.31 -11.85 1.83
N PHE A 163 -10.95 -12.54 2.79
CA PHE A 163 -10.81 -12.19 4.19
C PHE A 163 -9.96 -13.22 4.90
N PHE A 164 -9.06 -12.72 5.76
CA PHE A 164 -8.11 -13.46 6.58
C PHE A 164 -8.75 -14.75 7.11
N SER A 165 -8.23 -15.91 6.70
CA SER A 165 -8.68 -17.20 7.19
C SER A 165 -7.55 -17.83 7.98
N GLY A 166 -7.85 -18.36 9.17
CA GLY A 166 -6.93 -19.14 10.02
C GLY A 166 -6.25 -18.34 11.15
N SER A 167 -6.41 -18.86 12.38
CA SER A 167 -5.92 -18.32 13.66
C SER A 167 -6.35 -16.88 13.97
N ALA A 168 -6.42 -16.53 15.26
CA ALA A 168 -6.72 -15.15 15.67
C ALA A 168 -5.50 -14.26 15.38
N VAL A 169 -5.43 -13.70 14.18
CA VAL A 169 -4.41 -12.72 13.82
C VAL A 169 -5.03 -11.34 13.71
N THR A 170 -4.25 -10.34 14.09
CA THR A 170 -4.64 -8.93 13.99
C THR A 170 -3.94 -8.31 12.80
N SER A 171 -4.72 -7.68 11.94
CA SER A 171 -4.25 -6.77 10.90
C SER A 171 -4.45 -5.34 11.38
N SER A 172 -3.56 -4.42 11.03
CA SER A 172 -3.60 -3.03 11.48
C SER A 172 -3.60 -2.04 10.32
N LEU A 173 -4.39 -0.98 10.43
CA LEU A 173 -4.48 0.10 9.44
C LEU A 173 -4.08 1.44 10.06
N ASP A 174 -3.04 2.09 9.56
CA ASP A 174 -2.50 3.35 10.07
C ASP A 174 -2.37 4.43 8.98
N ALA A 175 -2.25 5.70 9.38
CA ALA A 175 -1.88 6.85 8.56
C ALA A 175 -2.68 6.99 7.25
N GLY A 176 -4.00 6.79 7.30
CA GLY A 176 -4.87 6.92 6.12
C GLY A 176 -4.87 5.72 5.18
N SER A 177 -4.37 4.56 5.63
CA SER A 177 -4.35 3.34 4.82
C SER A 177 -5.76 2.85 4.47
N ILE A 178 -5.91 2.26 3.28
CA ILE A 178 -7.19 1.77 2.76
C ILE A 178 -7.12 0.27 2.49
N LEU A 179 -8.01 -0.49 3.14
CA LEU A 179 -8.25 -1.90 2.84
C LEU A 179 -9.54 -2.05 2.04
N THR A 180 -9.43 -2.39 0.77
CA THR A 180 -10.59 -2.74 -0.06
C THR A 180 -10.84 -4.25 0.00
N ILE A 181 -12.11 -4.64 0.17
CA ILE A 181 -12.55 -6.02 0.26
C ILE A 181 -13.52 -6.31 -0.89
N ARG A 182 -13.10 -7.17 -1.81
CA ARG A 182 -13.88 -7.70 -2.94
C ARG A 182 -14.51 -9.02 -2.53
N GLU A 183 -15.62 -8.97 -1.81
CA GLU A 183 -16.28 -10.21 -1.39
C GLU A 183 -16.92 -10.94 -2.57
N ASP A 184 -16.88 -12.28 -2.51
CA ASP A 184 -17.82 -13.11 -3.25
C ASP A 184 -19.05 -13.42 -2.38
N ALA A 185 -20.15 -13.84 -3.01
CA ALA A 185 -21.41 -14.16 -2.33
C ALA A 185 -21.32 -15.37 -1.36
N SER A 186 -20.15 -15.99 -1.20
CA SER A 186 -19.93 -17.21 -0.42
C SER A 186 -18.87 -17.10 0.68
N GLY A 187 -18.21 -15.95 0.82
CA GLY A 187 -17.05 -15.77 1.70
C GLY A 187 -17.42 -15.83 3.19
N SER A 188 -16.92 -16.83 3.90
CA SER A 188 -16.91 -16.87 5.36
C SER A 188 -15.75 -16.00 5.88
N TYR A 189 -16.05 -15.09 6.81
CA TYR A 189 -15.04 -14.31 7.52
C TYR A 189 -14.40 -15.22 8.56
N GLY A 190 -13.09 -15.38 8.46
CA GLY A 190 -12.34 -15.93 9.58
C GLY A 190 -12.43 -15.02 10.81
N SER A 191 -12.05 -15.56 11.96
CA SER A 191 -12.04 -14.88 13.27
C SER A 191 -10.90 -13.86 13.44
N ASN A 192 -10.55 -13.16 12.37
CA ASN A 192 -9.43 -12.21 12.37
C ASN A 192 -9.90 -10.82 12.78
N ILE A 193 -9.01 -10.07 13.42
CA ILE A 193 -9.28 -8.71 13.89
C ILE A 193 -8.62 -7.72 12.94
N VAL A 194 -9.35 -6.68 12.55
CA VAL A 194 -8.78 -5.49 11.89
C VAL A 194 -8.80 -4.34 12.89
N ASP A 195 -7.62 -3.84 13.23
CA ASP A 195 -7.41 -2.75 14.15
C ASP A 195 -7.14 -1.44 13.41
N PHE A 196 -7.98 -0.44 13.64
CA PHE A 196 -7.78 0.91 13.14
C PHE A 196 -6.87 1.65 14.13
N LEU A 197 -5.64 1.95 13.70
CA LEU A 197 -4.67 2.72 14.48
C LEU A 197 -4.74 4.23 14.17
N ASP A 198 -5.33 4.59 13.03
CA ASP A 198 -5.55 5.97 12.61
C ASP A 198 -6.99 6.20 12.16
N THR A 199 -7.48 7.42 12.36
CA THR A 199 -8.89 7.78 12.11
C THR A 199 -9.17 8.08 10.63
N ASN A 200 -8.13 8.27 9.83
CA ASN A 200 -8.24 8.40 8.38
C ASN A 200 -8.15 7.04 7.68
N SER A 201 -7.80 5.96 8.40
CA SER A 201 -7.79 4.61 7.86
C SER A 201 -9.20 4.09 7.60
N MET A 202 -9.36 3.35 6.50
CA MET A 202 -10.68 2.94 6.01
C MET A 202 -10.70 1.51 5.50
N ILE A 203 -11.85 0.85 5.66
CA ILE A 203 -12.20 -0.38 4.96
C ILE A 203 -13.30 -0.06 3.96
N VAL A 204 -13.15 -0.53 2.72
CA VAL A 204 -14.13 -0.32 1.64
C VAL A 204 -14.59 -1.66 1.08
N TYR A 205 -15.89 -1.90 1.03
CA TYR A 205 -16.47 -3.10 0.44
C TYR A 205 -16.85 -2.83 -1.02
N SER A 206 -16.19 -3.49 -1.98
CA SER A 206 -16.22 -3.08 -3.39
C SER A 206 -17.06 -3.94 -4.33
N ASN A 207 -17.40 -5.19 -3.99
CA ASN A 207 -18.02 -6.14 -4.94
C ASN A 207 -19.40 -6.68 -4.60
N VAL A 208 -20.08 -6.11 -3.61
CA VAL A 208 -21.50 -6.39 -3.34
C VAL A 208 -22.12 -5.14 -2.78
N ASN A 209 -23.42 -4.92 -3.01
CA ASN A 209 -24.20 -3.92 -2.28
C ASN A 209 -24.35 -4.34 -0.81
N ARG A 210 -23.24 -4.62 -0.13
CA ARG A 210 -23.22 -4.90 1.30
C ARG A 210 -23.85 -3.71 1.96
N THR A 211 -24.97 -3.96 2.57
CA THR A 211 -25.68 -2.94 3.32
C THR A 211 -24.92 -2.65 4.60
N ILE A 212 -25.11 -1.44 5.14
CA ILE A 212 -24.60 -1.09 6.46
C ILE A 212 -25.05 -2.12 7.51
N ALA A 213 -26.28 -2.64 7.38
CA ALA A 213 -26.84 -3.64 8.28
C ALA A 213 -26.04 -4.94 8.25
N GLU A 214 -25.73 -5.47 7.07
CA GLU A 214 -24.93 -6.71 6.92
C GLU A 214 -23.53 -6.56 7.49
N VAL A 215 -22.82 -5.47 7.14
CA VAL A 215 -21.47 -5.20 7.69
C VAL A 215 -21.51 -5.08 9.21
N THR A 216 -22.54 -4.42 9.75
CA THR A 216 -22.71 -4.27 11.20
C THR A 216 -22.97 -5.60 11.89
N SER A 217 -23.82 -6.47 11.33
CA SER A 217 -24.15 -7.75 11.96
C SER A 217 -23.04 -8.80 11.82
N GLU A 218 -22.34 -8.81 10.67
CA GLU A 218 -21.41 -9.89 10.33
C GLU A 218 -19.94 -9.53 10.64
N HIS A 219 -19.53 -8.26 10.55
CA HIS A 219 -18.11 -7.89 10.61
C HIS A 219 -17.74 -6.98 11.76
N LEU A 220 -18.69 -6.27 12.37
CA LEU A 220 -18.41 -5.40 13.51
C LEU A 220 -17.61 -6.07 14.63
N PRO A 221 -17.88 -7.34 15.02
CA PRO A 221 -17.09 -8.01 16.07
C PRO A 221 -15.62 -8.22 15.72
N ASN A 222 -15.26 -8.12 14.44
CA ASN A 222 -13.90 -8.28 13.93
C ASN A 222 -13.15 -6.95 13.85
N PHE A 223 -13.75 -5.84 14.27
CA PHE A 223 -13.10 -4.54 14.24
C PHE A 223 -12.70 -4.07 15.62
N THR A 224 -11.52 -3.49 15.72
CA THR A 224 -11.07 -2.75 16.89
C THR A 224 -10.54 -1.38 16.49
N VAL A 225 -10.51 -0.43 17.42
CA VAL A 225 -9.88 0.88 17.26
C VAL A 225 -8.88 1.03 18.39
N ASN A 226 -7.60 1.11 18.05
CA ASN A 226 -6.49 1.09 19.03
C ASN A 226 -6.63 -0.07 20.05
N GLY A 227 -6.98 -1.26 19.57
CA GLY A 227 -7.19 -2.46 20.37
C GLY A 227 -8.50 -2.52 21.16
N ALA A 228 -9.32 -1.45 21.17
CA ALA A 228 -10.64 -1.47 21.80
C ALA A 228 -11.71 -1.98 20.83
N PRO A 229 -12.71 -2.78 21.25
CA PRO A 229 -13.78 -3.24 20.36
C PRO A 229 -14.51 -2.09 19.64
N ALA A 230 -14.82 -2.30 18.38
CA ALA A 230 -15.54 -1.32 17.58
C ALA A 230 -17.02 -1.20 18.00
N VAL A 231 -17.50 0.03 18.05
CA VAL A 231 -18.85 0.44 18.40
C VAL A 231 -19.29 1.54 17.43
N VAL A 232 -20.29 1.23 16.62
CA VAL A 232 -20.84 2.16 15.61
C VAL A 232 -21.34 3.45 16.26
N GLY A 233 -20.92 4.59 15.72
CA GLY A 233 -21.26 5.92 16.21
C GLY A 233 -20.44 6.37 17.44
N SER A 234 -19.62 5.48 18.02
CA SER A 234 -18.74 5.82 19.14
C SER A 234 -17.29 5.95 18.68
N ASN A 235 -16.69 4.87 18.16
CA ASN A 235 -15.30 4.85 17.69
C ASN A 235 -15.17 4.44 16.21
N ILE A 236 -16.24 4.00 15.56
CA ILE A 236 -16.29 3.81 14.11
C ILE A 236 -17.57 4.36 13.49
N ASN A 237 -17.51 4.76 12.23
CA ASN A 237 -18.65 5.04 11.35
C ASN A 237 -18.75 3.95 10.28
N ILE A 238 -19.96 3.52 9.97
CA ILE A 238 -20.27 2.66 8.83
C ILE A 238 -21.28 3.40 7.96
N TYR A 239 -20.92 3.67 6.71
CA TYR A 239 -21.74 4.48 5.80
C TYR A 239 -21.57 4.06 4.35
N THR A 240 -22.52 4.47 3.50
CA THR A 240 -22.40 4.33 2.04
C THR A 240 -21.73 5.57 1.49
N ASN A 241 -20.62 5.40 0.77
CA ASN A 241 -19.88 6.51 0.18
C ASN A 241 -20.56 7.03 -1.12
N GLY A 242 -20.00 8.08 -1.73
CA GLY A 242 -20.53 8.68 -2.96
C GLY A 242 -20.55 7.75 -4.18
N SER A 243 -19.84 6.63 -4.12
CA SER A 243 -19.82 5.58 -5.14
C SER A 243 -20.81 4.45 -4.86
N GLY A 244 -21.61 4.54 -3.81
CA GLY A 244 -22.57 3.50 -3.42
C GLY A 244 -21.95 2.32 -2.66
N LEU A 245 -20.66 2.40 -2.29
CA LEU A 245 -19.97 1.34 -1.57
C LEU A 245 -20.05 1.54 -0.06
N THR A 246 -20.20 0.45 0.69
CA THR A 246 -20.16 0.51 2.15
C THR A 246 -18.73 0.66 2.64
N THR A 247 -18.54 1.56 3.58
CA THR A 247 -17.25 2.01 4.07
C THR A 247 -17.27 2.01 5.60
N VAL A 248 -16.19 1.53 6.21
CA VAL A 248 -15.95 1.56 7.66
C VAL A 248 -14.76 2.46 7.92
N GLN A 249 -14.89 3.39 8.87
CA GLN A 249 -13.85 4.35 9.22
C GLN A 249 -13.82 4.59 10.72
N ALA A 250 -12.64 4.73 11.32
CA ALA A 250 -12.51 5.11 12.73
C ALA A 250 -12.90 6.58 12.97
N ILE A 251 -13.52 6.87 14.11
CA ILE A 251 -13.93 8.22 14.52
C ILE A 251 -12.80 8.84 15.35
N PRO A 252 -12.36 10.07 15.04
CA PRO A 252 -11.43 10.80 15.89
C PRO A 252 -11.93 10.93 17.33
N GLU A 253 -11.09 10.56 18.31
CA GLU A 253 -11.46 10.71 19.71
C GLU A 253 -11.67 12.20 20.05
N PRO A 254 -12.83 12.58 20.61
CA PRO A 254 -13.12 13.98 20.96
C PRO A 254 -12.14 14.58 21.98
N SER A 255 -11.50 13.72 22.78
CA SER A 255 -10.57 14.06 23.86
C SER A 255 -9.33 14.82 23.34
N SER A 256 -8.84 14.48 22.16
CA SER A 256 -7.63 15.06 21.56
C SER A 256 -7.80 16.56 21.25
N LEU A 257 -8.94 16.92 20.63
CA LEU A 257 -9.30 18.31 20.35
C LEU A 257 -9.59 19.09 21.63
N ALA A 258 -10.26 18.47 22.59
CA ALA A 258 -10.52 19.09 23.88
C ALA A 258 -9.21 19.39 24.63
N LEU A 259 -8.27 18.44 24.64
CA LEU A 259 -6.97 18.61 25.29
C LEU A 259 -6.11 19.66 24.60
N LEU A 260 -6.10 19.71 23.26
CA LEU A 260 -5.43 20.77 22.51
C LEU A 260 -6.04 22.14 22.82
N GLY A 261 -7.37 22.23 22.88
CA GLY A 261 -8.08 23.45 23.26
C GLY A 261 -7.70 23.91 24.67
N LEU A 262 -7.73 23.00 25.65
CA LEU A 262 -7.34 23.28 27.03
C LEU A 262 -5.86 23.65 27.16
N GLY A 263 -4.98 22.95 26.45
CA GLY A 263 -3.55 23.24 26.38
C GLY A 263 -3.27 24.61 25.77
N GLY A 264 -3.96 24.96 24.69
CA GLY A 264 -3.89 26.28 24.06
C GLY A 264 -4.34 27.40 25.02
N ILE A 265 -5.44 27.19 25.74
CA ILE A 265 -5.91 28.12 26.77
C ILE A 265 -4.85 28.26 27.89
N ALA A 266 -4.30 27.16 28.38
CA ALA A 266 -3.25 27.18 29.41
C ALA A 266 -2.00 27.96 28.96
N LEU A 267 -1.58 27.81 27.70
CA LEU A 267 -0.46 28.56 27.13
C LEU A 267 -0.76 30.06 27.02
N ILE A 268 -1.96 30.44 26.58
CA ILE A 268 -2.38 31.86 26.53
C ILE A 268 -2.39 32.47 27.93
N LEU A 269 -2.88 31.73 28.93
CA LEU A 269 -2.87 32.17 30.32
C LEU A 269 -1.45 32.32 30.88
N ARG A 270 -0.51 31.45 30.47
CA ARG A 270 0.91 31.55 30.86
C ARG A 270 1.59 32.79 30.30
N ARG A 271 1.27 33.22 29.08
CA ARG A 271 1.86 34.42 28.45
C ARG A 271 1.40 35.73 29.09
N ARG A 272 0.28 35.72 29.82
CA ARG A 272 -0.30 36.91 30.47
C ARG A 272 0.24 37.19 31.87
N LYS A 273 1.12 36.33 32.40
CA LYS A 273 1.86 36.55 33.65
C LYS A 273 3.29 36.97 33.32
#